data_AF-A0A318JY66-F1
#
_entry.id   AF-A0A318JY66-F1
#
_cell.length_a   1.000
_cell.length_b   1.000
_cell.length_c   1.000
_cell.angle_alpha   90.00
_cell.angle_beta   90.00
_cell.angle_gamma   90.00
#
_symmetry.space_group_name_H-M   'P 1'
#
loop_
_entity.id
_entity.type
_entity.pdbx_description
1 polymer ?
#
loop_
_entity_poly.entity_id
_entity_poly.type
_entity_poly.pdbx_seq_one_letter_code
_entity_poly.pdbx_strand_id
1 'polypeptide(L)'
;MLYDPAKILALISDLESYQSAITAERTNADDASKKLLSQAWQSGDSGASVAFQQKHKTLMDDMDGLLAVLGKGITNVRGALEKAQATDQHVADDFVW
;
A
#
# COMPACT_ATOMS: atom_id res chain seq x y z
N MET A 1 -11.73 0.41 -28.34
CA MET A 1 -11.25 0.12 -26.99
C MET A 1 -12.06 0.91 -25.98
N LEU A 2 -12.57 0.21 -24.97
CA LEU A 2 -13.36 0.78 -23.87
C LEU A 2 -12.51 1.52 -22.81
N TYR A 3 -11.19 1.46 -22.91
CA TYR A 3 -10.24 2.03 -21.95
C TYR A 3 -8.93 2.46 -22.63
N ASP A 4 -8.14 3.28 -21.93
CA ASP A 4 -6.78 3.68 -22.33
C ASP A 4 -5.76 2.80 -21.56
N PRO A 5 -5.14 1.79 -22.21
CA PRO A 5 -4.23 0.86 -21.53
C PRO A 5 -3.04 1.56 -20.88
N ALA A 6 -2.51 2.60 -21.52
CA ALA A 6 -1.33 3.29 -21.03
C ALA A 6 -1.62 3.98 -19.69
N LYS A 7 -2.80 4.61 -19.57
CA LYS A 7 -3.23 5.26 -18.32
C LYS A 7 -3.51 4.27 -17.20
N ILE A 8 -4.14 3.13 -17.50
CA ILE A 8 -4.42 2.12 -16.47
C ILE A 8 -3.12 1.45 -15.99
N LEU A 9 -2.20 1.14 -16.90
CA LEU A 9 -0.89 0.60 -16.54
C LEU A 9 -0.05 1.60 -15.72
N ALA A 10 -0.09 2.89 -16.07
CA ALA A 10 0.54 3.94 -15.27
C ALA A 10 -0.07 4.01 -13.86
N LEU A 11 -1.39 3.97 -13.74
CA LEU A 11 -2.07 3.95 -12.44
C LEU A 11 -1.65 2.73 -11.59
N ILE A 12 -1.57 1.53 -12.18
CA ILE A 12 -1.11 0.33 -11.47
C ILE A 12 0.33 0.52 -10.98
N SER A 13 1.22 1.04 -11.84
CA SER A 13 2.61 1.31 -11.48
C SER A 13 2.73 2.34 -10.35
N ASP A 14 1.93 3.40 -10.38
CA ASP A 14 1.91 4.42 -9.32
C ASP A 14 1.46 3.83 -7.98
N LEU A 15 0.40 3.01 -7.99
CA LEU A 15 -0.10 2.34 -6.79
C LEU A 15 0.93 1.36 -6.20
N GLU A 16 1.64 0.61 -7.04
CA GLU A 16 2.73 -0.28 -6.62
C GLU A 16 3.92 0.50 -6.03
N SER A 17 4.27 1.64 -6.64
CA SER A 17 5.31 2.53 -6.14
C SER A 17 4.95 3.08 -4.75
N TYR A 18 3.71 3.54 -4.57
CA TYR A 18 3.22 3.97 -3.26
C TYR A 18 3.25 2.83 -2.24
N GLN A 19 2.89 1.62 -2.63
CA GLN A 19 2.92 0.46 -1.74
C GLN A 19 4.34 0.17 -1.25
N SER A 20 5.32 0.22 -2.16
CA SER A 20 6.73 0.05 -1.83
C SER A 20 7.23 1.13 -0.88
N ALA A 21 6.93 2.40 -1.18
CA ALA A 21 7.34 3.54 -0.35
C ALA A 21 6.76 3.48 1.07
N ILE A 22 5.45 3.20 1.21
CA ILE A 22 4.80 3.09 2.51
C ILE A 22 5.34 1.90 3.30
N THR A 23 5.62 0.78 2.64
CA THR A 23 6.23 -0.40 3.29
C THR A 23 7.61 -0.05 3.84
N ALA A 24 8.44 0.64 3.06
CA ALA A 24 9.76 1.08 3.50
C ALA A 24 9.66 2.03 4.70
N GLU A 25 8.75 3.01 4.66
CA GLU A 25 8.56 3.95 5.76
C GLU A 25 8.08 3.25 7.04
N ARG A 26 7.18 2.26 6.91
CA ARG A 26 6.73 1.45 8.04
C ARG A 26 7.90 0.70 8.70
N THR A 27 8.75 0.07 7.89
CA THR A 27 9.95 -0.63 8.40
C THR A 27 10.91 0.34 9.06
N ASN A 28 11.18 1.49 8.45
CA ASN A 28 12.05 2.52 9.02
C ASN A 28 11.53 3.03 10.36
N ALA A 29 10.21 3.26 10.46
CA ALA A 29 9.57 3.71 11.70
C ALA A 29 9.68 2.66 12.81
N ASP A 30 9.46 1.38 12.50
CA ASP A 30 9.61 0.27 13.46
C ASP A 30 11.05 0.14 13.95
N ASP A 31 12.03 0.23 13.04
CA ASP A 31 13.45 0.18 13.39
C ASP A 31 13.90 1.40 14.22
N ALA A 32 13.38 2.59 13.89
CA ALA A 32 13.63 3.80 14.68
C ALA A 32 13.05 3.67 16.09
N SER A 33 11.86 3.07 16.25
CA SER A 33 11.23 2.86 17.55
C SER A 33 12.07 1.95 18.44
N LYS A 34 12.59 0.84 17.89
CA LYS A 34 13.46 -0.09 18.61
C LYS A 34 14.75 0.59 19.08
N LYS A 35 15.34 1.44 18.23
CA LYS A 35 16.54 2.23 18.59
C LYS A 35 16.23 3.24 19.69
N LEU A 36 15.14 3.99 19.57
CA LEU A 36 14.73 4.97 20.59
C LEU A 36 14.44 4.31 21.93
N LEU A 37 13.69 3.20 21.94
CA LEU A 37 13.37 2.46 23.16
C LEU A 37 14.61 1.85 23.82
N SER A 38 15.56 1.36 23.02
CA SER A 38 16.80 0.78 23.55
C SER A 38 17.83 1.81 24.02
N GLN A 39 17.77 3.08 23.56
CA GLN A 39 18.78 4.09 23.90
C GLN A 39 18.26 5.19 24.84
N ALA A 40 17.05 5.70 24.61
CA ALA A 40 16.56 6.91 25.27
C ALA A 40 15.80 6.64 26.59
N TRP A 41 15.28 5.43 26.78
CA TRP A 41 14.37 5.12 27.91
C TRP A 41 14.85 4.00 28.84
N GLN A 42 16.13 3.58 28.74
CA GLN A 42 16.72 2.61 29.67
C GLN A 42 16.82 3.13 31.12
N SER A 43 16.80 4.46 31.34
CA SER A 43 17.11 5.09 32.64
C SER A 43 15.90 5.45 33.53
N GLY A 44 14.75 4.81 33.36
CA GLY A 44 13.68 4.82 34.39
C GLY A 44 12.47 5.73 34.16
N ASP A 45 12.29 6.29 32.97
CA ASP A 45 11.08 7.06 32.63
C ASP A 45 9.99 6.16 32.01
N SER A 46 9.36 5.35 32.86
CA SER A 46 8.40 4.31 32.45
C SER A 46 7.10 4.88 31.86
N GLY A 47 6.72 6.11 32.21
CA GLY A 47 5.50 6.74 31.69
C GLY A 47 5.63 7.22 30.24
N ALA A 48 6.73 7.88 29.90
CA ALA A 48 6.97 8.43 28.57
C ALA A 48 7.19 7.32 27.52
N SER A 49 7.92 6.26 27.89
CA SER A 49 8.16 5.11 27.01
C SER A 49 6.88 4.33 26.68
N VAL A 50 5.99 4.13 27.64
CA VAL A 50 4.69 3.48 27.42
C VAL A 50 3.80 4.34 26.50
N ALA A 51 3.73 5.65 26.74
CA ALA A 51 2.96 6.55 25.87
C ALA A 51 3.50 6.59 24.43
N PHE A 52 4.84 6.55 24.27
CA PHE A 52 5.48 6.43 22.97
C PHE A 52 5.12 5.09 22.29
N GLN A 53 5.24 3.96 22.99
CA GLN A 53 4.90 2.64 22.46
C GLN A 53 3.45 2.58 21.97
N GLN A 54 2.52 3.15 22.74
CA GLN A 54 1.11 3.19 22.35
C GLN A 54 0.89 4.01 21.07
N LYS A 55 1.45 5.22 21.00
CA LYS A 55 1.36 6.07 19.79
C LYS A 55 2.04 5.44 18.58
N HIS A 56 3.19 4.81 18.79
CA HIS A 56 3.91 4.10 17.75
C HIS A 56 3.09 2.91 17.23
N LYS A 57 2.45 2.14 18.13
CA LYS A 57 1.53 1.07 17.73
C LYS A 57 0.38 1.59 16.88
N THR A 58 -0.27 2.68 17.27
CA THR A 58 -1.34 3.29 16.47
C THR A 58 -0.86 3.68 15.08
N LEU A 59 0.32 4.31 14.98
CA LEU A 59 0.92 4.64 13.70
C LEU A 59 1.15 3.39 12.83
N MET A 60 1.67 2.30 13.41
CA MET A 60 1.88 1.05 12.68
C MET A 60 0.57 0.41 12.21
N ASP A 61 -0.45 0.41 13.08
CA ASP A 61 -1.78 -0.10 12.74
C ASP A 61 -2.41 0.74 11.60
N ASP A 62 -2.24 2.06 11.60
CA ASP A 62 -2.71 2.96 10.54
C ASP A 62 -1.96 2.72 9.21
N MET A 63 -0.64 2.53 9.25
CA MET A 63 0.17 2.19 8.07
C MET A 63 -0.22 0.83 7.48
N ASP A 64 -0.47 -0.17 8.33
CA ASP A 64 -0.96 -1.48 7.91
C ASP A 64 -2.36 -1.38 7.27
N GLY A 65 -3.24 -0.57 7.85
CA GLY A 65 -4.55 -0.26 7.28
C GLY A 65 -4.44 0.37 5.89
N LEU A 66 -3.55 1.34 5.72
CA LEU A 66 -3.29 1.98 4.44
C LEU A 66 -2.75 0.99 3.40
N LEU A 67 -1.78 0.16 3.76
CA LEU A 67 -1.22 -0.88 2.89
C LEU A 67 -2.29 -1.90 2.46
N ALA A 68 -3.20 -2.27 3.36
CA ALA A 68 -4.30 -3.17 3.06
C ALA A 68 -5.31 -2.56 2.08
N VAL A 69 -5.67 -1.28 2.26
CA VAL A 69 -6.55 -0.56 1.32
C VAL A 69 -5.89 -0.43 -0.05
N LEU A 70 -4.60 -0.08 -0.09
CA LEU A 70 -3.85 0.07 -1.32
C LEU A 70 -3.74 -1.26 -2.09
N GLY A 71 -3.44 -2.36 -1.40
CA GLY A 71 -3.38 -3.70 -2.00
C GLY A 71 -4.73 -4.15 -2.59
N LYS A 72 -5.85 -3.84 -1.92
CA LYS A 72 -7.20 -4.05 -2.48
C LYS A 72 -7.44 -3.18 -3.71
N GLY A 73 -7.02 -1.91 -3.67
CA GLY A 73 -7.09 -0.99 -4.81
C GLY A 73 -6.38 -1.53 -6.04
N ILE A 74 -5.12 -1.96 -5.90
CA ILE A 74 -4.33 -2.58 -6.98
C ILE A 74 -5.05 -3.80 -7.56
N THR A 75 -5.53 -4.69 -6.70
CA THR A 75 -6.27 -5.90 -7.11
C THR A 75 -7.52 -5.55 -7.91
N ASN A 76 -8.30 -4.57 -7.45
CA ASN A 76 -9.51 -4.14 -8.13
C ASN A 76 -9.23 -3.49 -9.48
N VAL A 77 -8.18 -2.66 -9.59
CA VAL A 77 -7.78 -2.02 -10.85
C VAL A 77 -7.33 -3.08 -11.86
N ARG A 78 -6.51 -4.05 -11.44
CA ARG A 78 -6.09 -5.17 -12.29
C ARG A 78 -7.28 -6.01 -12.77
N GLY A 79 -8.20 -6.36 -11.87
CA GLY A 79 -9.41 -7.11 -12.24
C GLY A 79 -10.35 -6.33 -13.17
N ALA A 80 -10.43 -5.00 -13.03
CA ALA A 80 -11.17 -4.16 -13.96
C ALA A 80 -10.51 -4.12 -15.36
N LEU A 81 -9.18 -4.05 -15.41
CA LEU A 81 -8.41 -4.10 -16.66
C LEU A 81 -8.63 -5.44 -17.39
N GLU A 82 -8.53 -6.57 -16.69
CA GLU A 82 -8.76 -7.91 -17.25
C GLU A 82 -10.16 -8.04 -17.86
N LYS A 83 -11.20 -7.54 -17.16
CA LYS A 83 -12.58 -7.54 -17.68
C LYS A 83 -12.74 -6.66 -18.91
N ALA A 84 -12.08 -5.50 -18.93
CA ALA A 84 -12.13 -4.59 -20.07
C ALA A 84 -11.41 -5.19 -21.29
N GLN A 85 -10.27 -5.87 -21.08
CA GLN A 85 -9.56 -6.64 -22.11
C GLN A 85 -10.42 -7.76 -22.70
N ALA A 86 -11.07 -8.56 -21.85
CA ALA A 86 -11.96 -9.62 -22.29
C ALA A 86 -13.15 -9.08 -23.10
N THR A 87 -13.71 -7.94 -22.70
CA THR A 87 -14.83 -7.31 -23.41
C THR A 87 -14.40 -6.76 -24.77
N ASP A 88 -13.26 -6.07 -24.85
CA ASP A 88 -12.72 -5.58 -26.11
C ASP A 88 -12.41 -6.76 -27.07
N GLN A 89 -11.93 -7.90 -26.56
CA GLN A 89 -11.72 -9.11 -27.37
C GLN A 89 -13.03 -9.70 -27.89
N HIS A 90 -14.04 -9.86 -27.04
CA HIS A 90 -15.35 -10.37 -27.46
C HIS A 90 -15.97 -9.49 -28.56
N VAL A 91 -15.89 -8.17 -28.41
CA VAL A 91 -16.37 -7.24 -29.43
C VAL A 91 -15.58 -7.40 -30.72
N ALA A 92 -14.25 -7.51 -30.65
CA ALA A 92 -13.43 -7.73 -31.83
C ALA A 92 -13.78 -9.03 -32.57
N ASP A 93 -13.97 -10.12 -31.83
CA ASP A 93 -14.34 -11.43 -32.38
C ASP A 93 -15.71 -11.39 -33.09
N ASP A 94 -16.69 -10.65 -32.54
CA ASP A 94 -18.02 -10.46 -33.15
C ASP A 94 -17.98 -9.71 -34.49
N PHE A 95 -16.92 -8.95 -34.79
CA PHE A 95 -16.75 -8.20 -36.03
C PHE A 95 -15.89 -8.90 -37.09
N VAL A 96 -15.30 -10.06 -36.79
CA VAL A 96 -14.54 -10.86 -37.76
C VAL A 96 -15.48 -11.92 -38.37
N TRP A 97 -16.03 -11.62 -39.56
CA TRP A 97 -16.78 -12.56 -40.40
C TRP A 97 -15.85 -13.33 -41.34
#